data_AF-A0A6I2VEM4-F1
#
_entry.id   AF-A0A6I2VEM4-F1
#
_cell.length_a   1.000
_cell.length_b   1.000
_cell.length_c   1.000
_cell.angle_alpha   90.00
_cell.angle_beta   90.00
_cell.angle_gamma   90.00
#
_symmetry.space_group_name_H-M   'P 1'
#
loop_
_entity.id
_entity.type
_entity.pdbx_description
1 polymer ?
#
loop_
_entity_poly.entity_id
_entity_poly.type
_entity_poly.pdbx_seq_one_letter_code
_entity_poly.pdbx_strand_id
1 'polypeptide(L)'
;MNELPIRDVAQQSGIAPGTLRMWEQRYGFPTPQRSANGYRSYSAEDVETLRRVEAFRRRGLSISAAIERAVEDGGLSDRPSLYASIAASGANFRPQVLRKSTLIALSRAIEHETLASASAPILIGAFQHESFYRAVEPRYRQMAKQADAAVVFADFKAERSPRGGPVEIPIAPEDSLGNEWGVIVDAPGYSACLLAWEQPGVTEPGSAEDGDRRFEAIWTLDPLATRRAAQAAARLVGRCDARLGAELDGILLERPLAIDQPAPALTALANRVVAYLEVA
;
A
#
# COMPACT_ATOMS: atom_id res chain seq x y z
N MET A 1 14.22 -7.31 -32.74
CA MET A 1 14.13 -7.60 -31.29
C MET A 1 14.97 -8.83 -31.00
N ASN A 2 15.86 -8.76 -30.01
CA ASN A 2 16.70 -9.91 -29.64
C ASN A 2 15.87 -10.83 -28.74
N GLU A 3 15.45 -11.96 -29.29
CA GLU A 3 14.68 -13.00 -28.63
C GLU A 3 15.62 -13.99 -27.92
N LEU A 4 15.41 -14.19 -26.61
CA LEU A 4 16.29 -14.96 -25.74
C LEU A 4 15.65 -16.30 -25.32
N PRO A 5 16.39 -17.41 -25.34
CA PRO A 5 15.93 -18.68 -24.80
C PRO A 5 15.94 -18.66 -23.26
N ILE A 6 15.12 -19.52 -22.63
CA ILE A 6 14.95 -19.58 -21.17
C ILE A 6 16.26 -19.71 -20.37
N ARG A 7 17.30 -20.33 -20.94
CA ARG A 7 18.61 -20.48 -20.29
C ARG A 7 19.32 -19.14 -20.14
N ASP A 8 19.27 -18.32 -21.18
CA ASP A 8 19.92 -17.00 -21.20
C ASP A 8 19.15 -16.03 -20.30
N VAL A 9 17.81 -16.11 -20.31
CA VAL A 9 16.95 -15.38 -19.38
C VAL A 9 17.25 -15.74 -17.93
N ALA A 10 17.46 -17.03 -17.63
CA ALA A 10 17.79 -17.47 -16.28
C ALA A 10 19.16 -16.95 -15.82
N GLN A 11 20.16 -16.96 -16.70
CA GLN A 11 21.48 -16.41 -16.40
C GLN A 11 21.41 -14.89 -16.16
N GLN A 12 20.60 -14.18 -16.95
CA GLN A 12 20.50 -12.74 -16.86
C GLN A 12 19.63 -12.25 -15.69
N SER A 13 18.51 -12.90 -15.42
CA SER A 13 17.60 -12.54 -14.32
C SER A 13 18.04 -13.09 -12.96
N GLY A 14 18.89 -14.12 -12.94
CA GLY A 14 19.28 -14.83 -11.72
C GLY A 14 18.20 -15.80 -11.20
N ILE A 15 17.14 -16.04 -11.96
CA ILE A 15 16.04 -16.95 -11.60
C ILE A 15 16.22 -18.28 -12.33
N ALA A 16 16.16 -19.40 -11.61
CA ALA A 16 16.34 -20.72 -12.21
C ALA A 16 15.27 -21.05 -13.27
N PRO A 17 15.59 -21.76 -14.37
CA PRO A 17 14.62 -22.08 -15.43
C PRO A 17 13.38 -22.84 -14.95
N GLY A 18 13.53 -23.71 -13.94
CA GLY A 18 12.40 -24.42 -13.33
C GLY A 18 11.44 -23.48 -12.60
N THR A 19 11.98 -22.45 -11.94
CA THR A 19 11.21 -21.42 -11.24
C THR A 19 10.44 -20.56 -12.25
N LEU A 20 11.06 -20.16 -13.37
CA LEU A 20 10.38 -19.43 -14.44
C LEU A 20 9.19 -20.20 -15.02
N ARG A 21 9.35 -21.51 -15.27
CA ARG A 21 8.25 -22.38 -15.74
C ARG A 21 7.13 -22.51 -14.71
N MET A 22 7.50 -22.62 -13.44
CA MET A 22 6.53 -22.71 -12.35
C MET A 22 5.74 -21.41 -12.21
N TRP A 23 6.39 -20.25 -12.34
CA TRP A 23 5.71 -18.96 -12.31
C TRP A 23 4.77 -18.78 -13.50
N GLU A 24 5.21 -19.14 -14.71
CA GLU A 24 4.35 -19.13 -15.91
C GLU A 24 3.10 -19.98 -15.69
N GLN A 25 3.26 -21.18 -15.12
CA GLN A 25 2.15 -22.09 -14.87
C GLN A 25 1.19 -21.60 -13.77
N ARG A 26 1.71 -21.06 -12.66
CA ARG A 26 0.91 -20.71 -11.47
C ARG A 26 0.37 -19.29 -11.48
N TYR A 27 1.12 -18.35 -12.05
CA TYR A 27 0.83 -16.92 -12.01
C TYR A 27 0.63 -16.32 -13.40
N GLY A 28 0.76 -17.12 -14.47
CA GLY A 28 0.64 -16.63 -15.85
C GLY A 28 1.81 -15.76 -16.31
N PHE A 29 2.87 -15.65 -15.51
CA PHE A 29 4.00 -14.75 -15.73
C PHE A 29 5.34 -15.45 -15.52
N PRO A 30 6.37 -15.19 -16.34
CA PRO A 30 6.34 -14.40 -17.57
C PRO A 30 5.49 -15.09 -18.64
N THR A 31 5.07 -14.34 -19.66
CA THR A 31 4.24 -14.85 -20.78
C THR A 31 5.09 -14.98 -22.05
N PRO A 32 5.94 -16.02 -22.17
CA PRO A 32 6.87 -16.13 -23.29
C PRO A 32 6.15 -16.31 -24.62
N GLN A 33 6.68 -15.67 -25.66
CA GLN A 33 6.29 -15.96 -27.02
C GLN A 33 6.82 -17.34 -27.43
N ARG A 34 6.17 -17.95 -28.42
CA ARG A 34 6.64 -19.20 -29.02
C ARG A 34 7.36 -18.88 -30.31
N SER A 35 8.63 -19.26 -30.40
CA SER A 35 9.41 -19.14 -31.63
C SER A 35 8.88 -20.11 -32.69
N ALA A 36 9.32 -19.94 -33.94
CA ALA A 36 8.88 -20.77 -35.09
C ALA A 36 9.10 -22.29 -34.91
N ASN A 37 10.02 -22.68 -34.02
CA ASN A 37 10.34 -24.05 -33.64
C ASN A 37 9.68 -24.52 -32.33
N GLY A 38 8.71 -23.75 -31.79
CA GLY A 38 7.87 -24.12 -30.64
C GLY A 38 8.49 -23.91 -29.25
N TYR A 39 9.74 -23.43 -29.18
CA TYR A 39 10.41 -23.12 -27.92
C TYR A 39 9.93 -21.79 -27.32
N ARG A 40 10.15 -21.62 -26.01
CA ARG A 40 9.86 -20.35 -25.32
C ARG A 40 10.94 -19.33 -25.66
N SER A 41 10.47 -18.17 -26.08
CA SER A 41 11.27 -17.02 -26.44
C SER A 41 10.85 -15.81 -25.61
N TYR A 42 11.83 -15.06 -25.12
CA TYR A 42 11.63 -13.94 -24.21
C TYR A 42 12.31 -12.70 -24.76
N SER A 43 11.73 -11.53 -24.53
CA SER A 43 12.34 -10.25 -24.88
C SER A 43 13.38 -9.81 -23.84
N ALA A 44 14.19 -8.82 -24.18
CA ALA A 44 15.05 -8.14 -23.20
C ALA A 44 14.22 -7.44 -22.09
N GLU A 45 13.01 -7.00 -22.41
CA GLU A 45 12.08 -6.37 -21.46
C GLU A 45 11.55 -7.38 -20.43
N ASP A 46 11.28 -8.62 -20.86
CA ASP A 46 10.94 -9.72 -19.94
C ASP A 46 12.06 -9.97 -18.94
N VAL A 47 13.32 -9.89 -19.38
CA VAL A 47 14.49 -10.07 -18.51
C VAL A 47 14.57 -8.97 -17.45
N GLU A 48 14.39 -7.71 -17.84
CA GLU A 48 14.38 -6.58 -16.89
C GLU A 48 13.22 -6.68 -15.90
N THR A 49 12.04 -7.07 -16.38
CA THR A 49 10.87 -7.31 -15.52
C THR A 49 11.16 -8.43 -14.52
N LEU A 50 11.73 -9.55 -14.97
CA LEU A 50 12.13 -10.65 -14.10
C LEU A 50 13.19 -10.24 -13.06
N ARG A 51 14.15 -9.37 -13.43
CA ARG A 51 15.13 -8.80 -12.48
C ARG A 51 14.44 -7.96 -11.40
N ARG A 52 13.45 -7.15 -11.78
CA ARG A 52 12.64 -6.39 -10.82
C ARG A 52 11.83 -7.30 -9.90
N VAL A 53 11.19 -8.34 -10.43
CA VAL A 53 10.47 -9.34 -9.60
C VAL A 53 11.41 -9.91 -8.55
N GLU A 54 12.58 -10.37 -8.96
CA GLU A 54 13.56 -10.96 -8.05
C GLU A 54 14.06 -9.95 -7.00
N ALA A 55 14.24 -8.68 -7.38
CA ALA A 55 14.61 -7.61 -6.44
C ALA A 55 13.52 -7.36 -5.38
N PHE A 56 12.24 -7.33 -5.78
CA PHE A 56 11.12 -7.19 -4.84
C PHE A 56 10.98 -8.39 -3.91
N ARG A 57 11.15 -9.61 -4.44
CA ARG A 57 11.16 -10.83 -3.61
C ARG A 57 12.26 -10.83 -2.57
N ARG A 58 13.47 -10.36 -2.93
CA ARG A 58 14.58 -10.23 -1.97
C ARG A 58 14.30 -9.22 -0.85
N ARG A 59 13.42 -8.25 -1.10
CA ARG A 59 12.92 -7.29 -0.10
C ARG A 59 11.74 -7.84 0.72
N GLY A 60 11.35 -9.10 0.50
CA GLY A 60 10.35 -9.80 1.29
C GLY A 60 8.97 -9.85 0.67
N LEU A 61 8.75 -9.28 -0.53
CA LEU A 61 7.45 -9.34 -1.18
C LEU A 61 7.08 -10.78 -1.57
N SER A 62 5.79 -11.08 -1.47
CA SER A 62 5.24 -12.29 -2.08
C SER A 62 5.48 -12.29 -3.60
N ILE A 63 5.51 -13.48 -4.22
CA ILE A 63 5.74 -13.60 -5.67
C ILE A 63 4.67 -12.88 -6.49
N SER A 64 3.41 -12.95 -6.09
CA SER A 64 2.31 -12.26 -6.78
C SER A 64 2.49 -10.74 -6.74
N ALA A 65 2.74 -10.18 -5.55
CA ALA A 65 2.99 -8.74 -5.38
C ALA A 65 4.25 -8.29 -6.14
N ALA A 66 5.30 -9.11 -6.13
CA ALA A 66 6.52 -8.82 -6.86
C ALA A 66 6.33 -8.84 -8.38
N ILE A 67 5.52 -9.75 -8.91
CA ILE A 67 5.18 -9.83 -10.35
C ILE A 67 4.43 -8.58 -10.79
N GLU A 68 3.33 -8.26 -10.10
CA GLU A 68 2.51 -7.09 -10.40
C GLU A 68 3.36 -5.82 -10.36
N ARG A 69 4.13 -5.63 -9.29
CA ARG A 69 5.02 -4.47 -9.13
C ARG A 69 6.10 -4.38 -10.20
N ALA A 70 6.67 -5.50 -10.62
CA ALA A 70 7.73 -5.51 -11.63
C ALA A 70 7.21 -5.22 -13.03
N VAL A 71 6.00 -5.69 -13.34
CA VAL A 71 5.27 -5.35 -14.57
C VAL A 71 4.91 -3.87 -14.54
N GLU A 72 4.56 -3.33 -13.37
CA GLU A 72 4.30 -1.90 -13.18
C GLU A 72 5.55 -1.02 -13.37
N ASP A 73 6.72 -1.40 -12.85
CA ASP A 73 7.97 -0.63 -13.03
C ASP A 73 8.63 -0.85 -14.42
N GLY A 74 8.06 -1.75 -15.26
CA GLY A 74 8.58 -2.11 -16.58
C GLY A 74 8.05 -1.30 -17.73
N GLY A 75 6.80 -0.86 -17.64
CA GLY A 75 6.39 0.39 -18.24
C GLY A 75 6.64 1.52 -17.23
N LEU A 76 6.52 2.77 -17.65
CA LEU A 76 5.97 3.75 -16.74
C LEU A 76 4.53 3.28 -16.45
N SER A 77 4.30 2.39 -15.48
CA SER A 77 2.95 2.24 -14.96
C SER A 77 2.62 3.54 -14.26
N ASP A 78 1.72 4.29 -14.87
CA ASP A 78 1.14 5.48 -14.28
C ASP A 78 0.18 5.13 -13.13
N ARG A 79 0.08 3.84 -12.72
CA ARG A 79 -0.79 3.37 -11.64
C ARG A 79 -0.05 3.42 -10.31
N PRO A 80 -0.53 4.22 -9.37
CA PRO A 80 0.19 4.47 -8.13
C PRO A 80 -0.22 3.53 -6.99
N SER A 81 0.75 3.20 -6.14
CA SER A 81 0.58 2.35 -4.96
C SER A 81 1.26 2.99 -3.74
N LEU A 82 0.50 3.20 -2.65
CA LEU A 82 1.07 3.68 -1.38
C LEU A 82 1.94 2.61 -0.76
N TYR A 83 1.45 1.36 -0.77
CA TYR A 83 2.17 0.21 -0.24
C TYR A 83 3.56 0.06 -0.88
N ALA A 84 3.61 0.10 -2.21
CA ALA A 84 4.85 -0.05 -2.96
C ALA A 84 5.84 1.09 -2.73
N SER A 85 5.36 2.32 -2.53
CA SER A 85 6.21 3.47 -2.22
C SER A 85 7.04 3.24 -0.94
N ILE A 86 6.45 2.56 0.05
CA ILE A 86 7.11 2.24 1.32
C ILE A 86 7.94 0.96 1.21
N ALA A 87 7.42 -0.08 0.58
CA ALA A 87 8.15 -1.33 0.37
C ALA A 87 9.44 -1.12 -0.47
N ALA A 88 9.45 -0.17 -1.40
CA ALA A 88 10.62 0.19 -2.19
C ALA A 88 11.67 1.03 -1.43
N SER A 89 11.29 1.68 -0.32
CA SER A 89 12.12 2.64 0.40
C SER A 89 13.31 2.03 1.15
N GLY A 90 13.40 0.70 1.22
CA GLY A 90 14.56 -0.02 1.76
C GLY A 90 14.75 0.10 3.27
N ALA A 91 13.82 0.72 3.99
CA ALA A 91 13.80 0.65 5.45
C ALA A 91 13.47 -0.79 5.91
N ASN A 92 13.87 -1.14 7.13
CA ASN A 92 13.74 -2.48 7.72
C ASN A 92 12.27 -2.83 8.06
N PHE A 93 11.36 -2.67 7.12
CA PHE A 93 10.01 -3.20 7.23
C PHE A 93 10.04 -4.65 6.79
N ARG A 94 9.42 -5.52 7.58
CA ARG A 94 9.12 -6.88 7.16
C ARG A 94 7.65 -6.91 6.80
N PRO A 95 7.28 -7.01 5.51
CA PRO A 95 5.90 -7.33 5.14
C PRO A 95 5.41 -8.55 5.91
N GLN A 96 4.19 -8.48 6.43
CA GLN A 96 3.54 -9.56 7.16
C GLN A 96 2.22 -9.89 6.50
N VAL A 97 1.90 -11.18 6.37
CA VAL A 97 0.58 -11.59 5.92
C VAL A 97 -0.36 -11.59 7.12
N LEU A 98 -1.29 -10.64 7.15
CA LEU A 98 -2.26 -10.45 8.22
C LEU A 98 -3.68 -10.84 7.75
N ARG A 99 -4.54 -11.21 8.70
CA ARG A 99 -5.96 -11.41 8.43
C ARG A 99 -6.69 -10.07 8.40
N LYS A 100 -7.85 -10.04 7.75
CA LYS A 100 -8.75 -8.86 7.76
C LYS A 100 -9.05 -8.39 9.18
N SER A 101 -9.36 -9.30 10.11
CA SER A 101 -9.65 -8.96 11.51
C SER A 101 -8.47 -8.27 12.20
N THR A 102 -7.24 -8.74 11.96
CA THR A 102 -6.01 -8.12 12.48
C THR A 102 -5.78 -6.73 11.89
N LEU A 103 -6.02 -6.55 10.59
CA LEU A 103 -5.94 -5.23 9.97
C LEU A 103 -6.96 -4.25 10.54
N ILE A 104 -8.20 -4.70 10.73
CA ILE A 104 -9.25 -3.88 11.36
C ILE A 104 -8.83 -3.47 12.77
N ALA A 105 -8.30 -4.40 13.57
CA ALA A 105 -7.81 -4.12 14.91
C ALA A 105 -6.67 -3.09 14.91
N LEU A 106 -5.69 -3.23 14.00
CA LEU A 106 -4.57 -2.28 13.84
C LEU A 106 -5.07 -0.89 13.40
N SER A 107 -5.90 -0.83 12.36
CA SER A 107 -6.51 0.41 11.84
C SER A 107 -7.24 1.15 12.95
N ARG A 108 -8.11 0.44 13.68
CA ARG A 108 -8.86 1.01 14.80
C ARG A 108 -7.94 1.49 15.92
N ALA A 109 -6.91 0.73 16.28
CA ALA A 109 -5.96 1.14 17.31
C ALA A 109 -5.24 2.45 16.94
N ILE A 110 -4.79 2.57 15.69
CA ILE A 110 -4.15 3.79 15.14
C ILE A 110 -5.14 4.96 15.17
N GLU A 111 -6.35 4.78 14.62
CA GLU A 111 -7.39 5.82 14.60
C GLU A 111 -7.71 6.32 16.01
N HIS A 112 -7.80 5.40 16.98
CA HIS A 112 -8.13 5.73 18.35
C HIS A 112 -6.98 6.46 19.04
N GLU A 113 -5.72 6.11 18.72
CA GLU A 113 -4.55 6.75 19.33
C GLU A 113 -4.32 8.14 18.73
N THR A 114 -4.63 8.30 17.45
CA THR A 114 -4.67 9.59 16.77
C THR A 114 -5.62 10.55 17.49
N LEU A 115 -6.84 10.09 17.83
CA LEU A 115 -7.80 10.91 18.58
C LEU A 115 -7.33 11.29 20.00
N ALA A 116 -6.45 10.49 20.59
CA ALA A 116 -5.97 10.70 21.96
C ALA A 116 -4.72 11.58 22.03
N SER A 117 -3.82 11.45 21.05
CA SER A 117 -2.42 11.88 21.18
C SER A 117 -1.94 12.76 20.03
N ALA A 118 -2.57 12.72 18.86
CA ALA A 118 -2.09 13.49 17.70
C ALA A 118 -2.53 14.96 17.80
N SER A 119 -1.56 15.86 17.77
CA SER A 119 -1.82 17.31 17.64
C SER A 119 -1.69 17.71 16.17
N ALA A 120 -2.73 18.31 15.59
CA ALA A 120 -2.67 18.80 14.21
C ALA A 120 -2.26 17.74 13.16
N PRO A 121 -2.75 16.49 13.15
CA PRO A 121 -2.26 15.48 12.21
C PRO A 121 -2.51 15.84 10.75
N ILE A 122 -1.68 15.30 9.86
CA ILE A 122 -2.07 15.00 8.49
C ILE A 122 -2.60 13.57 8.50
N LEU A 123 -3.88 13.42 8.16
CA LEU A 123 -4.58 12.15 8.15
C LEU A 123 -4.83 11.71 6.72
N ILE A 124 -4.45 10.49 6.37
CA ILE A 124 -4.69 9.92 5.05
C ILE A 124 -5.27 8.52 5.23
N GLY A 125 -6.50 8.32 4.75
CA GLY A 125 -7.13 7.01 4.65
C GLY A 125 -7.15 6.52 3.20
N ALA A 126 -6.94 5.23 2.99
CA ALA A 126 -7.18 4.59 1.70
C ALA A 126 -8.09 3.38 1.89
N PHE A 127 -9.19 3.35 1.16
CA PHE A 127 -10.21 2.31 1.21
C PHE A 127 -10.45 1.78 -0.20
N GLN A 128 -10.65 0.47 -0.32
CA GLN A 128 -11.00 -0.15 -1.61
C GLN A 128 -12.35 0.37 -2.14
N HIS A 129 -13.33 0.55 -1.25
CA HIS A 129 -14.70 0.96 -1.59
C HIS A 129 -15.20 2.12 -0.72
N GLU A 130 -15.97 3.03 -1.32
CA GLU A 130 -16.67 4.14 -0.67
C GLU A 130 -17.54 3.61 0.48
N SER A 131 -18.21 2.46 0.30
CA SER A 131 -19.04 1.85 1.34
C SER A 131 -18.27 1.53 2.62
N PHE A 132 -17.00 1.11 2.51
CA PHE A 132 -16.14 0.86 3.67
C PHE A 132 -15.75 2.17 4.37
N TYR A 133 -15.45 3.22 3.62
CA TYR A 133 -15.20 4.53 4.20
C TYR A 133 -16.46 5.07 4.91
N ARG A 134 -17.64 4.99 4.28
CA ARG A 134 -18.90 5.48 4.87
C ARG A 134 -19.22 4.82 6.20
N ALA A 135 -18.86 3.55 6.38
CA ALA A 135 -19.03 2.84 7.65
C ALA A 135 -18.17 3.42 8.79
N VAL A 136 -17.06 4.10 8.49
CA VAL A 136 -16.14 4.69 9.47
C VAL A 136 -16.04 6.23 9.39
N GLU A 137 -16.75 6.86 8.46
CA GLU A 137 -16.73 8.30 8.22
C GLU A 137 -16.88 9.13 9.50
N PRO A 138 -17.82 8.85 10.44
CA PRO A 138 -17.96 9.64 11.66
C PRO A 138 -16.65 9.77 12.45
N ARG A 139 -15.82 8.73 12.47
CA ARG A 139 -14.53 8.74 13.16
C ARG A 139 -13.50 9.59 12.40
N TYR A 140 -13.45 9.45 11.08
CA TYR A 140 -12.58 10.26 10.23
C TYR A 140 -12.92 11.75 10.31
N ARG A 141 -14.20 12.11 10.37
CA ARG A 141 -14.62 13.50 10.60
C ARG A 141 -14.19 14.01 11.97
N GLN A 142 -14.24 13.16 13.00
CA GLN A 142 -13.79 13.55 14.33
C GLN A 142 -12.28 13.83 14.39
N MET A 143 -11.47 13.00 13.72
CA MET A 143 -10.02 13.26 13.57
C MET A 143 -9.76 14.51 12.71
N ALA A 144 -10.49 14.69 11.62
CA ALA A 144 -10.34 15.82 10.70
C ALA A 144 -10.57 17.19 11.36
N LYS A 145 -11.39 17.29 12.43
CA LYS A 145 -11.59 18.54 13.18
C LYS A 145 -10.32 19.11 13.78
N GLN A 146 -9.35 18.24 14.06
CA GLN A 146 -8.09 18.59 14.71
C GLN A 146 -6.92 18.52 13.73
N ALA A 147 -7.16 18.12 12.47
CA ALA A 147 -6.14 17.86 11.48
C ALA A 147 -5.79 19.14 10.71
N ASP A 148 -4.52 19.33 10.38
CA ASP A 148 -4.12 20.38 9.43
C ASP A 148 -4.54 19.99 8.00
N ALA A 149 -4.59 18.68 7.72
CA ALA A 149 -5.19 18.16 6.50
C ALA A 149 -5.71 16.74 6.71
N ALA A 150 -6.83 16.42 6.06
CA ALA A 150 -7.40 15.08 6.06
C ALA A 150 -7.84 14.70 4.65
N VAL A 151 -7.37 13.56 4.17
CA VAL A 151 -7.67 13.03 2.83
C VAL A 151 -8.11 11.59 2.94
N VAL A 152 -9.07 11.19 2.12
CA VAL A 152 -9.49 9.81 1.97
C VAL A 152 -9.53 9.43 0.49
N PHE A 153 -8.89 8.32 0.16
CA PHE A 153 -8.99 7.68 -1.15
C PHE A 153 -10.02 6.54 -1.09
N ALA A 154 -10.92 6.49 -2.07
CA ALA A 154 -11.80 5.35 -2.32
C ALA A 154 -12.29 5.37 -3.79
N ASP A 155 -13.09 4.38 -4.21
CA ASP A 155 -13.78 4.35 -5.51
C ASP A 155 -14.91 5.39 -5.65
N PHE A 156 -14.74 6.59 -5.06
CA PHE A 156 -15.66 7.70 -5.18
C PHE A 156 -15.90 8.07 -6.64
N LYS A 157 -17.12 8.49 -6.95
CA LYS A 157 -17.48 8.93 -8.31
C LYS A 157 -16.78 10.21 -8.75
N ALA A 158 -16.44 11.08 -7.80
CA ALA A 158 -15.83 12.38 -8.04
C ALA A 158 -15.16 12.89 -6.75
N GLU A 159 -14.25 13.82 -6.91
CA GLU A 159 -13.66 14.55 -5.79
C GLU A 159 -14.73 15.34 -5.02
N ARG A 160 -14.67 15.29 -3.68
CA ARG A 160 -15.54 16.09 -2.81
C ARG A 160 -14.78 16.63 -1.61
N SER A 161 -15.11 17.85 -1.19
CA SER A 161 -14.57 18.49 0.02
C SER A 161 -15.69 18.75 1.03
N PRO A 162 -16.20 17.72 1.72
CA PRO A 162 -17.29 17.86 2.69
C PRO A 162 -16.87 18.75 3.87
N ARG A 163 -17.76 19.66 4.28
CA ARG A 163 -17.48 20.59 5.39
C ARG A 163 -17.20 19.84 6.69
N GLY A 164 -16.00 20.04 7.26
CA GLY A 164 -15.60 19.39 8.52
C GLY A 164 -15.40 17.87 8.38
N GLY A 165 -15.06 17.40 7.18
CA GLY A 165 -14.62 16.05 6.91
C GLY A 165 -13.37 16.03 6.03
N PRO A 166 -12.78 14.85 5.81
CA PRO A 166 -11.68 14.68 4.87
C PRO A 166 -12.07 15.06 3.44
N VAL A 167 -11.10 15.51 2.64
CA VAL A 167 -11.27 15.59 1.18
C VAL A 167 -11.32 14.16 0.64
N GLU A 168 -12.34 13.87 -0.14
CA GLU A 168 -12.59 12.58 -0.78
C GLU A 168 -11.97 12.60 -2.18
N ILE A 169 -10.94 11.79 -2.40
CA ILE A 169 -10.18 11.70 -3.65
C ILE A 169 -10.54 10.38 -4.34
N PRO A 170 -11.06 10.42 -5.59
CA PRO A 170 -11.42 9.21 -6.31
C PRO A 170 -10.16 8.41 -6.69
N ILE A 171 -10.25 7.08 -6.57
CA ILE A 171 -9.29 6.11 -7.09
C ILE A 171 -9.83 5.58 -8.42
N ALA A 172 -9.01 5.55 -9.47
CA ALA A 172 -9.44 4.93 -10.73
C ALA A 172 -9.50 3.39 -10.57
N PRO A 173 -10.46 2.68 -11.19
CA PRO A 173 -10.55 1.22 -11.12
C PRO A 173 -9.27 0.49 -11.54
N GLU A 174 -8.49 1.12 -12.42
CA GLU A 174 -7.19 0.68 -12.90
C GLU A 174 -6.02 0.97 -11.94
N ASP A 175 -6.19 1.82 -10.93
CA ASP A 175 -5.13 2.14 -9.97
C ASP A 175 -4.92 0.99 -8.98
N SER A 176 -3.65 0.67 -8.70
CA SER A 176 -3.28 -0.36 -7.72
C SER A 176 -3.78 -0.04 -6.31
N LEU A 177 -4.09 1.24 -6.03
CA LEU A 177 -4.75 1.71 -4.81
C LEU A 177 -6.14 1.09 -4.58
N GLY A 178 -6.82 0.61 -5.63
CA GLY A 178 -8.12 -0.07 -5.51
C GLY A 178 -8.06 -1.39 -4.71
N ASN A 179 -6.86 -1.97 -4.56
CA ASN A 179 -6.62 -3.16 -3.74
C ASN A 179 -5.93 -2.85 -2.41
N GLU A 180 -5.76 -1.56 -2.08
CA GLU A 180 -5.04 -1.11 -0.89
C GLU A 180 -5.97 -0.71 0.26
N TRP A 181 -5.50 -0.99 1.47
CA TRP A 181 -5.98 -0.43 2.72
C TRP A 181 -4.87 0.43 3.30
N GLY A 182 -5.16 1.68 3.63
CA GLY A 182 -4.17 2.58 4.23
C GLY A 182 -4.73 3.42 5.37
N VAL A 183 -3.94 3.55 6.44
CA VAL A 183 -4.09 4.60 7.46
C VAL A 183 -2.73 5.20 7.72
N ILE A 184 -2.56 6.47 7.36
CA ILE A 184 -1.33 7.23 7.57
C ILE A 184 -1.66 8.43 8.44
N VAL A 185 -0.92 8.60 9.51
CA VAL A 185 -1.06 9.69 10.47
C VAL A 185 0.33 10.27 10.70
N ASP A 186 0.56 11.48 10.20
CA ASP A 186 1.80 12.23 10.43
C ASP A 186 1.47 13.45 11.30
N ALA A 187 1.95 13.48 12.54
CA ALA A 187 1.76 14.60 13.46
C ALA A 187 3.04 14.89 14.26
N PRO A 188 3.24 16.14 14.71
CA PRO A 188 4.20 16.42 15.77
C PRO A 188 3.91 15.53 16.99
N GLY A 189 4.90 14.74 17.42
CA GLY A 189 4.81 13.86 18.60
C GLY A 189 4.12 12.51 18.39
N TYR A 190 3.43 12.27 17.26
CA TYR A 190 2.81 10.98 16.95
C TYR A 190 2.84 10.68 15.45
N SER A 191 3.37 9.51 15.09
CA SER A 191 3.33 8.99 13.73
C SER A 191 2.91 7.53 13.73
N ALA A 192 2.01 7.19 12.83
CA ALA A 192 1.62 5.81 12.58
C ALA A 192 1.28 5.63 11.11
N CYS A 193 1.71 4.51 10.56
CA CYS A 193 1.45 4.12 9.20
C CYS A 193 1.06 2.64 9.19
N LEU A 194 -0.07 2.33 8.57
CA LEU A 194 -0.51 1.00 8.20
C LEU A 194 -0.85 1.03 6.71
N LEU A 195 -0.16 0.21 5.93
CA LEU A 195 -0.43 0.00 4.52
C LEU A 195 -0.58 -1.49 4.30
N ALA A 196 -1.66 -1.90 3.67
CA ALA A 196 -1.90 -3.29 3.36
C ALA A 196 -2.41 -3.43 1.94
N TRP A 197 -1.96 -4.48 1.29
CA TRP A 197 -2.37 -4.85 -0.04
C TRP A 197 -3.03 -6.22 0.01
N GLU A 198 -4.21 -6.33 -0.58
CA GLU A 198 -4.93 -7.59 -0.63
C GLU A 198 -4.31 -8.56 -1.62
N GLN A 199 -4.11 -9.82 -1.22
CA GLN A 199 -3.65 -10.85 -2.15
C GLN A 199 -4.81 -11.32 -3.05
N PRO A 200 -4.72 -11.16 -4.39
CA PRO A 200 -5.77 -11.59 -5.31
C PRO A 200 -6.01 -13.11 -5.22
N GLY A 201 -7.29 -13.51 -5.26
CA GLY A 201 -7.68 -14.90 -5.52
C GLY A 201 -7.72 -15.84 -4.32
N VAL A 202 -7.74 -15.33 -3.07
CA VAL A 202 -7.83 -16.19 -1.87
C VAL A 202 -9.26 -16.28 -1.31
N THR A 203 -10.08 -15.22 -1.42
CA THR A 203 -11.47 -15.19 -0.89
C THR A 203 -12.27 -14.06 -1.52
N GLU A 204 -13.57 -14.26 -1.79
CA GLU A 204 -14.45 -13.21 -2.36
C GLU A 204 -14.95 -12.22 -1.27
N PRO A 205 -14.95 -10.90 -1.53
CA PRO A 205 -15.51 -9.91 -0.61
C PRO A 205 -16.98 -10.19 -0.27
N GLY A 206 -17.31 -10.21 1.02
CA GLY A 206 -18.69 -10.42 1.51
C GLY A 206 -19.13 -11.88 1.63
N SER A 207 -18.25 -12.85 1.37
CA SER A 207 -18.47 -14.27 1.66
C SER A 207 -18.40 -14.59 3.17
N ALA A 208 -18.86 -15.78 3.58
CA ALA A 208 -18.75 -16.24 4.97
C ALA A 208 -17.29 -16.33 5.48
N GLU A 209 -16.33 -16.42 4.55
CA GLU A 209 -14.89 -16.49 4.80
C GLU A 209 -14.20 -15.11 4.62
N ASP A 210 -14.95 -14.01 4.48
CA ASP A 210 -14.39 -12.65 4.27
C ASP A 210 -13.43 -12.21 5.39
N GLY A 211 -13.62 -12.70 6.62
CA GLY A 211 -12.69 -12.49 7.74
C GLY A 211 -11.33 -13.18 7.58
N ASP A 212 -11.27 -14.23 6.74
CA ASP A 212 -10.07 -14.99 6.44
C ASP A 212 -9.27 -14.45 5.24
N ARG A 213 -9.74 -13.37 4.61
CA ARG A 213 -8.96 -12.62 3.62
C ARG A 213 -7.58 -12.26 4.18
N ARG A 214 -6.56 -12.49 3.35
CA ARG A 214 -5.15 -12.32 3.70
C ARG A 214 -4.60 -11.10 2.98
N PHE A 215 -3.90 -10.28 3.75
CA PHE A 215 -3.34 -9.03 3.28
C PHE A 215 -1.86 -8.99 3.57
N GLU A 216 -1.07 -8.61 2.59
CA GLU A 216 0.33 -8.29 2.80
C GLU A 216 0.41 -6.87 3.36
N ALA A 217 0.82 -6.75 4.62
CA ALA A 217 0.74 -5.52 5.38
C ALA A 217 2.11 -5.08 5.91
N ILE A 218 2.32 -3.77 5.89
CA ILE A 218 3.41 -3.07 6.56
C ILE A 218 2.76 -2.11 7.54
N TRP A 219 3.25 -2.12 8.79
CA TRP A 219 2.87 -1.10 9.75
C TRP A 219 4.10 -0.64 10.53
N THR A 220 4.09 0.63 10.94
CA THR A 220 5.23 1.26 11.60
C THR A 220 4.80 2.52 12.36
N LEU A 221 5.55 2.85 13.40
CA LEU A 221 5.49 4.15 14.08
C LEU A 221 6.70 5.03 13.74
N ASP A 222 7.59 4.56 12.87
CA ASP A 222 8.77 5.32 12.44
C ASP A 222 8.34 6.62 11.74
N PRO A 223 8.74 7.80 12.25
CA PRO A 223 8.34 9.08 11.70
C PRO A 223 8.80 9.28 10.26
N LEU A 224 10.01 8.82 9.92
CA LEU A 224 10.57 8.96 8.57
C LEU A 224 9.82 8.10 7.55
N ALA A 225 9.53 6.85 7.90
CA ALA A 225 8.69 5.97 7.10
C ALA A 225 7.30 6.58 6.85
N THR A 226 6.68 7.07 7.92
CA THR A 226 5.33 7.64 7.89
C THR A 226 5.29 8.90 7.03
N ARG A 227 6.28 9.80 7.17
CA ARG A 227 6.45 11.00 6.34
C ARG A 227 6.56 10.65 4.86
N ARG A 228 7.33 9.62 4.51
CA ARG A 228 7.46 9.16 3.11
C ARG A 228 6.14 8.63 2.55
N ALA A 229 5.37 7.92 3.37
CA ALA A 229 4.05 7.42 2.97
C ALA A 229 3.10 8.60 2.71
N ALA A 230 3.11 9.59 3.62
CA ALA A 230 2.31 10.80 3.48
C ALA A 230 2.70 11.61 2.24
N GLN A 231 4.00 11.73 1.91
CA GLN A 231 4.46 12.37 0.67
C GLN A 231 4.05 11.60 -0.58
N ALA A 232 4.07 10.27 -0.55
CA ALA A 232 3.56 9.46 -1.65
C ALA A 232 2.06 9.71 -1.86
N ALA A 233 1.29 9.79 -0.79
CA ALA A 233 -0.12 10.17 -0.83
C ALA A 233 -0.33 11.62 -1.32
N ALA A 234 0.48 12.59 -0.91
CA ALA A 234 0.39 13.96 -1.41
C ALA A 234 0.61 14.04 -2.93
N ARG A 235 1.59 13.31 -3.46
CA ARG A 235 1.80 13.17 -4.92
C ARG A 235 0.59 12.55 -5.62
N LEU A 236 -0.11 11.64 -4.94
CA LEU A 236 -1.32 11.01 -5.46
C LEU A 236 -2.48 11.96 -5.54
N VAL A 237 -2.72 12.70 -4.46
CA VAL A 237 -3.69 13.80 -4.46
C VAL A 237 -3.39 14.76 -5.60
N GLY A 238 -2.12 15.11 -5.81
CA GLY A 238 -1.66 16.01 -6.87
C GLY A 238 -2.04 15.60 -8.30
N ARG A 239 -2.34 14.32 -8.56
CA ARG A 239 -2.80 13.84 -9.87
C ARG A 239 -4.27 14.17 -10.12
N CYS A 240 -5.09 14.22 -9.07
CA CYS A 240 -6.50 14.61 -9.13
C CYS A 240 -6.66 16.12 -8.94
N ASP A 241 -6.05 16.66 -7.88
CA ASP A 241 -5.99 18.08 -7.55
C ASP A 241 -4.54 18.50 -7.29
N ALA A 242 -3.93 19.12 -8.29
CA ALA A 242 -2.56 19.60 -8.24
C ALA A 242 -2.33 20.65 -7.14
N ARG A 243 -3.34 21.48 -6.82
CA ARG A 243 -3.23 22.50 -5.78
C ARG A 243 -3.21 21.84 -4.41
N LEU A 244 -4.16 20.95 -4.14
CA LEU A 244 -4.24 20.25 -2.86
C LEU A 244 -3.02 19.36 -2.62
N GLY A 245 -2.54 18.67 -3.66
CA GLY A 245 -1.31 17.88 -3.59
C GLY A 245 -0.09 18.73 -3.21
N ALA A 246 0.06 19.91 -3.82
CA ALA A 246 1.14 20.85 -3.48
C ALA A 246 1.01 21.44 -2.07
N GLU A 247 -0.21 21.72 -1.62
CA GLU A 247 -0.50 22.19 -0.26
C GLU A 247 -0.09 21.14 0.79
N LEU A 248 -0.50 19.88 0.59
CA LEU A 248 -0.12 18.76 1.46
C LEU A 248 1.40 18.58 1.53
N ASP A 249 2.08 18.59 0.39
CA ASP A 249 3.54 18.43 0.34
C ASP A 249 4.25 19.61 1.04
N GLY A 250 3.74 20.83 0.88
CA GLY A 250 4.22 22.02 1.61
C GLY A 250 4.12 21.85 3.12
N ILE A 251 2.96 21.44 3.64
CA ILE A 251 2.77 21.20 5.08
C ILE A 251 3.73 20.10 5.56
N LEU A 252 3.89 19.01 4.79
CA LEU A 252 4.80 17.91 5.11
C LEU A 252 6.28 18.33 5.08
N LEU A 253 6.67 19.33 4.30
CA LEU A 253 8.06 19.81 4.25
C LEU A 253 8.42 20.67 5.45
N GLU A 254 7.50 21.54 5.90
CA GLU A 254 7.75 22.49 6.99
C GLU A 254 7.51 21.88 8.38
N ARG A 255 6.74 20.80 8.46
CA ARG A 255 6.35 20.16 9.73
C ARG A 255 7.49 19.36 10.37
N PRO A 256 7.74 19.52 11.69
CA PRO A 256 8.69 18.68 12.42
C PRO A 256 8.25 17.21 12.39
N LEU A 257 9.22 16.29 12.36
CA LEU A 257 8.93 14.87 12.55
C LEU A 257 8.38 14.62 13.96
N ALA A 258 7.70 13.49 14.17
CA ALA A 258 7.49 13.00 15.52
C ALA A 258 8.86 12.63 16.13
N ILE A 259 9.27 13.26 17.23
CA ILE A 259 10.58 12.98 17.88
C ILE A 259 10.41 12.60 19.37
N ASP A 260 9.19 12.42 19.86
CA ASP A 260 8.97 12.06 21.26
C ASP A 260 9.05 10.56 21.54
N GLN A 261 9.29 10.20 22.81
CA GLN A 261 9.46 8.82 23.26
C GLN A 261 8.30 7.93 22.77
N PRO A 262 8.51 6.99 21.84
CA PRO A 262 7.42 6.22 21.24
C PRO A 262 6.82 5.18 22.22
N ALA A 263 7.42 4.98 23.40
CA ALA A 263 7.07 3.90 24.32
C ALA A 263 5.63 3.98 24.86
N PRO A 264 5.09 5.14 25.29
CA PRO A 264 3.69 5.24 25.72
C PRO A 264 2.71 4.99 24.57
N ALA A 265 2.97 5.58 23.40
CA ALA A 265 2.13 5.39 22.20
C ALA A 265 2.16 3.93 21.71
N LEU A 266 3.34 3.30 21.70
CA LEU A 266 3.50 1.89 21.33
C LEU A 266 2.77 0.95 22.30
N THR A 267 2.87 1.22 23.61
CA THR A 267 2.17 0.43 24.63
C THR A 267 0.65 0.59 24.52
N ALA A 268 0.17 1.82 24.32
CA ALA A 268 -1.25 2.10 24.13
C ALA A 268 -1.79 1.41 22.87
N LEU A 269 -1.06 1.50 21.74
CA LEU A 269 -1.42 0.82 20.51
C LEU A 269 -1.45 -0.70 20.68
N ALA A 270 -0.41 -1.29 21.28
CA ALA A 270 -0.36 -2.74 21.52
C ALA A 270 -1.54 -3.21 22.38
N ASN A 271 -1.84 -2.53 23.49
CA ASN A 271 -2.96 -2.87 24.35
C ASN A 271 -4.31 -2.78 23.63
N ARG A 272 -4.49 -1.78 22.76
CA ARG A 272 -5.72 -1.61 21.96
C ARG A 272 -5.86 -2.69 20.89
N VAL A 273 -4.77 -3.04 20.20
CA VAL A 273 -4.76 -4.13 19.22
C VAL A 273 -5.20 -5.43 19.89
N VAL A 274 -4.63 -5.76 21.06
CA VAL A 274 -5.04 -6.94 21.83
C VAL A 274 -6.52 -6.87 22.17
N ALA A 275 -7.00 -5.75 22.73
CA ALA A 275 -8.42 -5.60 23.08
C ALA A 275 -9.36 -5.76 21.88
N TYR A 276 -8.98 -5.30 20.70
CA TYR A 276 -9.79 -5.47 19.49
C TYR A 276 -9.77 -6.90 18.94
N LEU A 277 -8.66 -7.61 19.08
CA LEU A 277 -8.54 -9.00 18.66
C LEU A 277 -9.38 -9.95 19.53
N GLU A 278 -9.55 -9.66 20.82
CA GLU A 278 -10.39 -10.47 21.73
C GLU A 278 -11.90 -10.33 21.46
N VAL A 279 -12.32 -9.29 20.72
CA VAL A 279 -13.74 -9.00 20.43
C VAL A 279 -14.14 -9.47 19.01
N ALA A 280 -13.16 -9.84 18.17
CA ALA A 280 -13.33 -10.20 16.76
C ALA A 280 -13.45 -11.71 16.55
#